data_AF-A0A0L7RCD5-F1
#
_entry.id   AF-A0A0L7RCD5-F1
#
_cell.length_a   1.000
_cell.length_b   1.000
_cell.length_c   1.000
_cell.angle_alpha   90.00
_cell.angle_beta   90.00
_cell.angle_gamma   90.00
#
_symmetry.space_group_name_H-M   'P 1'
#
loop_
_entity.id
_entity.type
_entity.pdbx_description
1 polymer ?
#
loop_
_entity_poly.entity_id
_entity_poly.type
_entity_poly.pdbx_seq_one_letter_code
_entity_poly.pdbx_strand_id
1 'polypeptide(L)'
;MNLNSISDKNTVRVGRGRGIAQSYLPHNKCLCDRPHCFVLCNVCGYWTKGRVRYFCPVHPKIVFLFDIAQCPQCKSYGFMLSEY
;
A
#
# COMPACT_ATOMS: atom_id res chain seq x y z
N MET A 1 43.11 -0.95 6.36
CA MET A 1 42.44 -1.57 7.53
C MET A 1 41.21 -0.76 7.86
N ASN A 2 40.07 -1.46 8.01
CA ASN A 2 38.76 -1.05 8.53
C ASN A 2 38.01 0.04 7.73
N LEU A 3 37.07 -0.31 6.82
CA LEU A 3 35.73 -0.91 7.05
C LEU A 3 35.00 -0.26 8.23
N ASN A 4 34.07 0.65 7.91
CA ASN A 4 32.81 0.82 8.65
C ASN A 4 31.78 1.42 7.69
N SER A 5 31.23 0.53 6.86
CA SER A 5 29.96 0.69 6.17
C SER A 5 28.87 0.93 7.20
N ILE A 6 28.46 2.19 7.37
CA ILE A 6 27.32 2.58 8.19
C ILE A 6 26.10 1.92 7.58
N SER A 7 25.57 0.94 8.30
CA SER A 7 24.34 0.24 7.96
C SER A 7 23.17 1.20 8.13
N ASP A 8 22.77 1.87 7.06
CA ASP A 8 21.48 2.54 6.99
C ASP A 8 20.40 1.45 7.07
N LYS A 9 19.97 1.18 8.31
CA LYS A 9 18.79 0.39 8.64
C LYS A 9 17.59 1.15 8.09
N ASN A 10 17.31 0.96 6.80
CA ASN A 10 16.13 1.45 6.11
C ASN A 10 14.92 0.74 6.71
N THR A 11 14.46 1.24 7.85
CA THR A 11 13.37 0.68 8.64
C THR A 11 12.07 0.98 7.91
N VAL A 12 11.77 0.15 6.90
CA VAL A 12 10.49 0.16 6.20
C VAL A 12 9.42 -0.05 7.27
N ARG A 13 8.62 0.98 7.53
CA ARG A 13 7.44 0.85 8.38
C ARG A 13 6.41 0.03 7.62
N VAL A 14 6.44 -1.29 7.81
CA VAL A 14 5.47 -2.19 7.19
C VAL A 14 4.13 -2.03 7.92
N GLY A 15 3.08 -1.67 7.19
CA GLY A 15 1.72 -1.62 7.72
C GLY A 15 1.37 -2.98 8.34
N ARG A 16 0.93 -2.97 9.61
CA ARG A 16 0.54 -4.19 10.32
C ARG A 16 -0.92 -4.52 10.01
N GLY A 17 -1.15 -5.67 9.39
CA GLY A 17 -2.50 -6.23 9.17
C GLY A 17 -2.47 -7.38 8.17
N ARG A 18 -3.37 -8.36 8.34
CA ARG A 18 -3.45 -9.50 7.41
C ARG A 18 -3.90 -9.00 6.04
N GLY A 19 -3.13 -9.37 5.01
CA GLY A 19 -3.49 -9.15 3.62
C GLY A 19 -3.53 -7.69 3.13
N ILE A 20 -2.79 -6.79 3.77
CA ILE A 20 -2.63 -5.41 3.29
C ILE A 20 -1.61 -5.38 2.14
N ALA A 21 -1.89 -4.60 1.09
CA ALA A 21 -0.93 -4.35 0.02
C ALA A 21 0.26 -3.53 0.54
N GLN A 22 1.48 -3.91 0.16
CA GLN A 22 2.70 -3.22 0.61
C GLN A 22 3.09 -2.13 -0.37
N SER A 23 3.40 -0.94 0.15
CA SER A 23 4.17 0.08 -0.58
C SER A 23 5.63 -0.02 -0.16
N TYR A 24 6.55 -0.12 -1.12
CA TYR A 24 7.99 -0.15 -0.87
C TYR A 24 8.61 1.26 -0.76
N LEU A 25 7.84 2.22 -0.24
CA LEU A 25 8.32 3.60 -0.11
C LEU A 25 9.22 3.78 1.11
N PRO A 26 10.29 4.59 1.00
CA PRO A 26 11.14 4.93 2.14
C PRO A 26 10.38 5.79 3.16
N HIS A 27 10.87 5.83 4.40
CA HIS A 27 10.13 6.39 5.53
C HIS A 27 9.79 7.90 5.41
N ASN A 28 10.48 8.62 4.52
CA ASN A 28 10.34 10.06 4.29
C ASN A 28 9.52 10.41 3.04
N LYS A 29 8.93 9.42 2.35
CA LYS A 29 8.12 9.66 1.14
C LYS A 29 6.64 9.47 1.42
N CYS A 30 5.87 10.53 1.16
CA CYS A 30 4.41 10.52 1.30
C CYS A 30 3.74 9.88 0.08
N LEU A 31 2.58 9.25 0.29
CA LEU A 31 1.73 8.66 -0.77
C LEU A 31 0.27 9.10 -0.69
N CYS A 32 -0.03 10.09 0.15
CA CYS A 32 -1.39 10.54 0.44
C CYS A 32 -2.11 11.09 -0.81
N ASP A 33 -1.39 11.89 -1.61
CA ASP A 33 -1.93 12.62 -2.75
C ASP A 33 -1.79 11.88 -4.09
N ARG A 34 -1.60 10.54 -4.06
CA ARG A 34 -1.60 9.74 -5.29
C ARG A 34 -2.92 9.93 -6.06
N PRO A 35 -2.91 9.99 -7.40
CA PRO A 35 -4.14 10.07 -8.17
C PRO A 35 -5.03 8.83 -7.94
N HIS A 36 -6.33 9.00 -8.13
CA HIS A 36 -7.25 7.86 -8.26
C HIS A 36 -7.05 7.18 -9.61
N CYS A 37 -7.17 5.86 -9.62
CA CYS A 37 -7.02 4.98 -10.76
C CYS A 37 -8.20 4.00 -10.82
N PHE A 38 -8.07 2.94 -11.61
CA PHE A 38 -8.99 1.80 -11.52
C PHE A 38 -8.37 0.66 -10.74
N VAL A 39 -9.21 -0.08 -10.01
CA VAL A 39 -8.82 -1.24 -9.23
C VAL A 39 -9.54 -2.48 -9.73
N LEU A 40 -8.76 -3.50 -10.10
CA LEU A 40 -9.24 -4.84 -10.46
C LEU A 40 -9.02 -5.82 -9.31
N CYS A 41 -10.04 -6.61 -8.99
CA CYS A 41 -9.87 -7.79 -8.15
C CYS A 41 -9.42 -8.99 -8.99
N ASN A 42 -8.22 -9.51 -8.72
CA ASN A 42 -7.66 -10.66 -9.43
C ASN A 42 -8.32 -12.01 -9.04
N VAL A 43 -9.26 -12.00 -8.10
CA VAL A 43 -9.99 -13.20 -7.64
C VAL A 43 -11.37 -13.31 -8.29
N CYS A 44 -12.17 -12.23 -8.27
CA CYS A 44 -13.55 -12.26 -8.76
C CYS A 44 -13.82 -11.37 -9.97
N GLY A 45 -12.82 -10.63 -10.47
CA GLY A 45 -12.96 -9.75 -11.62
C GLY A 45 -13.69 -8.42 -11.36
N TYR A 46 -14.08 -8.14 -10.11
CA TYR A 46 -14.70 -6.85 -9.77
C TYR A 46 -13.79 -5.67 -10.14
N TRP A 47 -14.37 -4.67 -10.81
CA TRP A 47 -13.68 -3.49 -11.34
C TRP A 47 -14.35 -2.21 -10.81
N THR A 48 -13.56 -1.28 -10.27
CA THR A 48 -14.11 -0.04 -9.72
C THR A 48 -13.10 1.11 -9.75
N LYS A 49 -13.59 2.35 -9.61
CA LYS A 49 -12.76 3.55 -9.48
C LYS A 49 -12.29 3.70 -8.02
N GLY A 50 -11.01 3.95 -7.82
CA GLY A 50 -10.42 4.09 -6.50
C GLY A 50 -8.90 3.99 -6.55
N ARG A 51 -8.27 3.44 -5.52
CA ARG A 51 -6.88 3.00 -5.56
C ARG A 51 -6.67 1.94 -4.48
N VAL A 52 -5.65 1.10 -4.61
CA VAL A 52 -5.32 0.12 -3.58
C VAL A 52 -4.79 0.85 -2.35
N ARG A 53 -5.25 0.40 -1.18
CA ARG A 53 -4.81 0.97 0.09
C ARG A 53 -3.38 0.54 0.39
N TYR A 54 -2.49 1.53 0.51
CA TYR A 54 -1.15 1.36 1.04
C TYR A 54 -0.96 2.09 2.37
N PHE A 55 0.02 1.65 3.15
CA PHE A 55 0.42 2.34 4.38
C PHE A 55 1.32 3.54 4.05
N CYS A 56 0.90 4.76 4.39
CA CYS A 56 1.76 5.92 4.25
C CYS A 56 2.81 5.95 5.38
N PRO A 57 4.12 5.95 5.09
CA PRO A 57 5.12 5.95 6.14
C PRO A 57 5.22 7.29 6.90
N VAL A 58 4.85 8.40 6.22
CA VAL A 58 4.83 9.76 6.79
C VAL A 58 3.55 9.99 7.62
N HIS A 59 2.39 9.53 7.14
CA HIS A 59 1.09 9.72 7.79
C HIS A 59 0.41 8.38 8.10
N PRO A 60 0.90 7.61 9.09
CA PRO A 60 0.49 6.21 9.28
C PRO A 60 -0.96 6.02 9.73
N LYS A 61 -1.63 7.08 10.19
CA LYS A 61 -2.99 7.04 10.73
C LYS A 61 -4.05 7.57 9.76
N ILE A 62 -3.63 8.08 8.59
CA ILE A 62 -4.58 8.64 7.62
C ILE A 62 -5.28 7.53 6.84
N VAL A 63 -6.55 7.76 6.54
CA VAL A 63 -7.39 6.86 5.74
C VAL A 63 -8.15 7.70 4.73
N PHE A 64 -8.20 7.24 3.49
CA PHE A 64 -8.94 7.90 2.42
C PHE A 64 -10.16 7.07 2.03
N LEU A 65 -11.23 7.76 1.65
CA LEU A 65 -12.52 7.13 1.31
C LEU A 65 -12.41 6.16 0.12
N PHE A 66 -11.59 6.50 -0.87
CA PHE A 66 -11.40 5.72 -2.09
C PHE A 66 -10.20 4.75 -2.04
N ASP A 67 -9.64 4.52 -0.85
CA ASP A 67 -8.58 3.53 -0.65
C ASP A 67 -9.18 2.14 -0.35
N ILE A 68 -9.04 1.22 -1.30
CA ILE A 68 -9.64 -0.11 -1.24
C ILE A 68 -8.66 -1.06 -0.55
N ALA A 69 -9.03 -1.48 0.67
CA ALA A 69 -8.23 -2.42 1.47
C ALA A 69 -8.51 -3.89 1.14
N GLN A 70 -9.72 -4.18 0.66
CA GLN A 70 -10.19 -5.51 0.27
C GLN A 70 -11.22 -5.36 -0.86
N CYS A 71 -11.39 -6.40 -1.68
CA CYS A 71 -12.41 -6.39 -2.71
C CYS A 71 -13.81 -6.18 -2.09
N PRO A 72 -14.60 -5.18 -2.54
CA PRO A 72 -15.94 -4.96 -2.01
C PRO A 72 -16.89 -6.14 -2.22
N GLN A 73 -16.68 -6.92 -3.29
CA GLN A 73 -17.54 -8.03 -3.70
C GLN A 73 -17.16 -9.36 -3.02
N CYS A 74 -15.93 -9.85 -3.20
CA CYS A 74 -15.52 -11.17 -2.67
C CYS A 74 -14.66 -11.12 -1.41
N LYS A 75 -14.36 -9.93 -0.88
CA LYS A 75 -13.52 -9.71 0.32
C LYS A 75 -12.08 -10.25 0.20
N SER A 76 -11.59 -10.48 -1.03
CA SER A 76 -10.18 -10.79 -1.25
C SER A 76 -9.28 -9.68 -0.69
N TYR A 77 -8.10 -10.06 -0.24
CA TYR A 77 -7.14 -9.16 0.38
C TYR A 77 -6.58 -8.12 -0.60
N GLY A 78 -6.06 -7.01 -0.06
CA GLY A 78 -5.53 -5.89 -0.84
C GLY A 78 -4.37 -6.28 -1.76
N PHE A 79 -3.54 -7.25 -1.37
CA PHE A 79 -2.45 -7.75 -2.24
C PHE A 79 -2.96 -8.55 -3.46
N MET A 80 -4.25 -8.90 -3.50
CA MET A 80 -4.91 -9.53 -4.65
C MET A 80 -5.61 -8.50 -5.54
N LEU A 81 -5.38 -7.21 -5.32
CA LEU A 81 -5.93 -6.11 -6.11
C LEU A 81 -4.82 -5.48 -6.95
N SER A 82 -5.14 -5.08 -8.19
CA SER A 82 -4.24 -4.40 -9.11
C SER A 82 -4.74 -2.99 -9.44
N GLU A 83 -3.84 -2.02 -9.50
CA GLU A 83 -4.12 -0.65 -9.97
C GLU A 83 -3.81 -0.53 -11.49
N TYR A 84 -4.63 0.23 -12.24
CA TYR A 84 -4.50 0.52 -13.67
C TYR A 84 -4.74 2.00 -13.99
#